data_AF-M5J693-F1
#
_entry.id   AF-M5J693-F1
#
_cell.length_a   1.000
_cell.length_b   1.000
_cell.length_c   1.000
_cell.angle_alpha   90.00
_cell.angle_beta   90.00
_cell.angle_gamma   90.00
#
_symmetry.space_group_name_H-M   'P 1'
#
loop_
_entity.id
_entity.type
_entity.pdbx_description
1 polymer ?
#
loop_
_entity_poly.entity_id
_entity_poly.type
_entity_poly.pdbx_seq_one_letter_code
_entity_poly.pdbx_strand_id
1 'polypeptide(L)' 'MKFFKSVAKTMKDTTWETGRELSRDTTTVVVMSLFFIAFFALVDYVVLWALKFVG' A
#
# COMPACT_ATOMS: atom_id res chain seq x y z
N MET A 1 -27.14 19.37 -15.82
CA MET A 1 -26.60 19.30 -14.42
C MET A 1 -27.29 18.28 -13.50
N LYS A 2 -28.24 17.45 -13.98
CA LYS A 2 -28.89 16.42 -13.13
C LYS A 2 -27.99 15.19 -12.85
N PHE A 3 -26.99 14.95 -13.69
CA PHE A 3 -26.10 13.78 -13.62
C PHE A 3 -25.19 13.80 -12.39
N PHE A 4 -24.44 14.89 -12.15
CA PHE A 4 -23.59 15.03 -10.96
C PHE A 4 -24.38 14.93 -9.64
N LYS A 5 -25.63 15.43 -9.63
CA LYS A 5 -26.52 15.32 -8.46
C LYS A 5 -26.94 13.86 -8.21
N SER A 6 -27.16 13.08 -9.27
CA SER A 6 -27.41 11.64 -9.17
C SER A 6 -26.18 10.90 -8.66
N VAL A 7 -24.99 11.19 -9.20
CA VAL A 7 -23.73 10.57 -8.77
C VAL A 7 -23.44 10.88 -7.29
N ALA A 8 -23.58 12.15 -6.87
CA ALA A 8 -23.38 12.53 -5.47
C ALA A 8 -24.37 11.84 -4.50
N LYS A 9 -25.57 11.51 -4.97
CA LYS A 9 -26.55 10.74 -4.19
C LYS A 9 -26.13 9.27 -4.08
N THR A 10 -25.78 8.63 -5.19
CA THR A 10 -25.29 7.25 -5.21
C THR A 10 -24.04 7.08 -4.36
N MET A 11 -23.10 8.03 -4.43
CA MET A 11 -21.87 8.01 -3.63
C MET A 11 -22.12 8.14 -2.13
N LYS A 12 -23.24 8.75 -1.71
CA LYS A 12 -23.63 8.81 -0.29
C LYS A 12 -24.39 7.57 0.19
N ASP A 13 -25.11 6.91 -0.72
CA ASP A 13 -25.81 5.64 -0.44
C ASP A 13 -24.84 4.45 -0.38
N THR A 14 -23.62 4.59 -0.92
CA THR A 14 -22.54 3.60 -0.74
C THR A 14 -22.12 3.54 0.74
N THR A 15 -22.05 2.32 1.28
CA THR A 15 -21.52 2.06 2.62
C THR A 15 -20.01 2.26 2.62
N TRP A 16 -19.55 3.45 3.01
CA TRP A 16 -18.12 3.70 3.21
C TRP A 16 -17.65 3.00 4.48
N GLU A 17 -16.49 2.38 4.38
CA GLU A 17 -15.76 1.85 5.53
C GLU A 17 -15.66 2.92 6.62
N THR A 18 -15.83 2.50 7.87
CA THR A 18 -15.71 3.44 8.99
C THR A 18 -14.26 3.91 9.08
N GLY A 19 -13.99 5.16 9.48
CA GLY A 19 -12.62 5.71 9.53
C GLY A 19 -11.60 4.85 10.31
N ARG A 20 -12.08 3.97 11.21
CA ARG A 20 -11.29 2.96 11.92
C ARG A 20 -10.78 1.82 11.02
N GLU A 21 -11.59 1.35 10.07
CA GLU A 21 -11.21 0.32 9.10
C GLU A 21 -10.19 0.85 8.10
N LEU A 22 -10.40 2.08 7.61
CA LEU A 22 -9.43 2.78 6.75
C LEU A 22 -8.05 2.91 7.41
N SER A 23 -8.03 3.20 8.71
CA SER A 23 -6.79 3.32 9.50
C SER A 23 -6.06 1.99 9.64
N ARG A 24 -6.82 0.91 9.87
CA ARG A 24 -6.27 -0.45 10.00
C ARG A 24 -5.64 -0.90 8.70
N ASP A 25 -6.35 -0.76 7.59
CA ASP A 25 -5.91 -1.27 6.30
C ASP A 25 -4.70 -0.46 5.78
N THR A 26 -4.69 0.86 6.01
CA THR A 26 -3.51 1.70 5.75
C THR A 26 -2.31 1.27 6.58
N THR A 27 -2.53 0.96 7.87
CA THR A 27 -1.45 0.49 8.76
C THR A 27 -0.88 -0.85 8.26
N THR A 28 -1.73 -1.78 7.82
CA THR A 28 -1.30 -3.06 7.24
C THR A 28 -0.41 -2.84 6.01
N VAL A 29 -0.80 -1.96 5.09
CA VAL A 29 -0.02 -1.66 3.89
C VAL A 29 1.33 -1.01 4.24
N VAL A 30 1.35 -0.09 5.21
CA VAL A 30 2.59 0.56 5.67
C VAL A 30 3.55 -0.45 6.28
N VAL A 31 3.05 -1.34 7.14
CA VAL A 31 3.87 -2.41 7.75
C VAL A 31 4.44 -3.33 6.68
N MET A 32 3.61 -3.74 5.70
CA MET A 32 4.09 -4.60 4.62
C MET A 32 5.16 -3.90 3.76
N SER A 33 4.97 -2.61 3.47
CA SER A 33 5.95 -1.80 2.72
C SER A 33 7.29 -1.69 3.46
N LEU A 34 7.26 -1.45 4.77
CA LEU A 34 8.47 -1.39 5.60
C LEU A 34 9.22 -2.73 5.63
N PHE A 35 8.48 -3.85 5.67
CA PHE A 35 9.09 -5.17 5.60
C PHE A 35 9.83 -5.39 4.27
N PHE A 36 9.22 -5.01 3.14
CA PHE A 36 9.86 -5.11 1.83
C PHE A 36 11.10 -4.22 1.70
N ILE A 37 11.08 -3.01 2.28
CA ILE A 37 12.26 -2.13 2.30
C ILE A 37 13.43 -2.84 3.00
N ALA A 38 13.19 -3.44 4.16
CA ALA A 38 14.22 -4.18 4.89
C ALA A 38 14.72 -5.41 4.12
N PHE A 39 13.80 -6.15 3.50
CA PHE A 39 14.14 -7.32 2.69
C PHE A 39 15.01 -6.96 1.48
N PHE A 40 14.64 -5.94 0.70
CA PHE A 40 15.42 -5.54 -0.47
C PHE A 40 16.79 -5.01 -0.10
N ALA A 41 16.89 -4.22 0.98
CA ALA A 41 18.19 -3.77 1.47
C ALA A 41 19.11 -4.96 1.81
N LEU A 42 18.59 -6.01 2.46
CA LEU A 42 19.36 -7.21 2.76
C LEU A 42 19.77 -7.95 1.48
N VAL A 43 18.85 -8.13 0.54
CA VAL A 43 19.10 -8.82 -0.74
C VAL A 43 20.16 -8.07 -1.56
N ASP A 44 20.11 -6.74 -1.61
CA ASP A 44 21.10 -5.93 -2.31
C ASP A 44 22.53 -6.19 -1.79
N TYR A 45 22.70 -6.30 -0.46
CA TYR A 45 24.00 -6.65 0.12
C TYR A 45 24.45 -8.06 -0.25
N VAL A 46 23.53 -9.03 -0.23
CA VAL A 46 23.83 -10.42 -0.60
C VAL A 46 24.22 -10.51 -2.08
N VAL A 47 23.51 -9.82 -2.96
CA VAL A 47 23.80 -9.78 -4.40
C VAL A 47 25.12 -9.08 -4.68
N LEU A 48 25.40 -7.95 -4.03
CA LEU A 48 26.70 -7.26 -4.13
C LEU A 48 27.85 -8.16 -3.66
N TRP A 49 27.65 -8.93 -2.60
CA TRP A 49 28.66 -9.86 -2.10
C TRP A 49 28.87 -11.04 -3.06
N ALA A 50 27.79 -11.60 -3.62
CA ALA A 50 27.86 -12.66 -4.62
C ALA A 50 28.55 -12.21 -5.92
N LEU A 51 28.24 -11.00 -6.40
CA LEU A 51 28.89 -10.43 -7.59
C LEU A 51 30.39 -10.22 -7.40
N LYS A 52 30.82 -9.78 -6.21
CA LYS A 52 32.24 -9.65 -5.86
C LYS A 52 33.01 -10.97 -5.82
N PHE A 53 32.31 -12.10 -5.68
CA PHE A 53 32.94 -13.41 -5.62
C PHE A 53 33.00 -14.09 -7.00
N VAL A 54 32.14 -13.66 -7.92
CA VAL A 54 32.04 -14.19 -9.29
C VAL A 54 32.93 -13.44 -10.29
N GLY A 55 33.24 -12.16 -10.05
CA GLY A 55 34.17 -11.35 -10.86
C GLY A 55 35.52 -11.20 -10.19
#